data_AF-A0A0M3KBH7-F1
#
_entry.id   AF-A0A0M3KBH7-F1
#
_cell.length_a   1.000
_cell.length_b   1.000
_cell.length_c   1.000
_cell.angle_alpha   90.00
_cell.angle_beta   90.00
_cell.angle_gamma   90.00
#
_symmetry.space_group_name_H-M   'P 1'
#
loop_
_entity.id
_entity.type
_entity.pdbx_description
1 polymer ?
#
loop_
_entity_poly.entity_id
_entity_poly.type
_entity_poly.pdbx_seq_one_letter_code
_entity_poly.pdbx_strand_id
1 'polypeptide(L)'
;MNIDSSVRILWSEAVDLQDIRDPSEQSEFLSLRKQLGVDRVSFETLSHFHVKGHMDNSYRPALCYPRYRGFVHRLPFSGIFGFHMVTASDRRIILTTNERDSLAIYEATGGMISIALPMGEKIDTAVLPYLEDFDAIYLWFPYIHNAQAKDYASYLNANRCFIIDHKERPIELLRSERRREINKAIREEAIRVRNKGFRSMIDVRNDLKSEIVNSRAKQYGISQWKRFDVLNKYLSGFRPGELTVLTGGTGFGKTTFLCEYTLDLLSQGVRTLFCSFEMPDEKILKWMLVQYAAYVLNPFSVAKIITSPWLCSGL
;
A
#
# COMPACT_ATOMS: atom_id res chain seq x y z
N MET A 1 -15.41 24.49 -3.03
CA MET A 1 -14.97 23.90 -4.30
C MET A 1 -16.15 23.81 -5.24
N ASN A 2 -16.08 24.49 -6.39
CA ASN A 2 -17.09 24.42 -7.45
C ASN A 2 -17.18 22.99 -7.98
N ILE A 3 -18.39 22.42 -7.98
CA ILE A 3 -18.67 21.20 -8.74
C ILE A 3 -18.55 21.60 -10.21
N ASP A 4 -17.79 20.84 -10.99
CA ASP A 4 -17.64 21.05 -12.43
C ASP A 4 -19.03 21.15 -13.08
N SER A 5 -19.30 22.27 -13.75
CA SER A 5 -20.57 22.52 -14.43
C SER A 5 -20.90 21.44 -15.44
N SER A 6 -19.88 20.87 -16.09
CA SER A 6 -20.02 19.81 -17.08
C SER A 6 -20.55 18.53 -16.44
N VAL A 7 -20.05 18.17 -15.25
CA VAL A 7 -20.50 16.98 -14.50
C VAL A 7 -21.95 17.14 -14.05
N ARG A 8 -22.37 18.36 -13.68
CA ARG A 8 -23.78 18.64 -13.33
C ARG A 8 -24.71 18.45 -14.54
N ILE A 9 -24.30 18.93 -15.71
CA ILE A 9 -25.07 18.78 -16.96
C ILE A 9 -25.21 17.30 -17.30
N LEU A 10 -24.10 16.55 -17.33
CA LEU A 10 -24.11 15.10 -17.57
C LEU A 10 -25.04 14.37 -16.60
N TRP A 11 -25.01 14.70 -15.31
CA TRP A 11 -25.89 14.08 -14.33
C TRP A 11 -27.37 14.46 -14.52
N SER A 12 -27.66 15.68 -14.93
CA SER A 12 -29.05 16.12 -15.19
C SER A 12 -29.65 15.48 -16.44
N GLU A 13 -28.82 15.17 -17.43
CA GLU A 13 -29.23 14.47 -18.66
C GLU A 13 -29.28 12.95 -18.48
N ALA A 14 -28.58 12.42 -17.47
CA ALA A 14 -28.56 10.98 -17.21
C ALA A 14 -29.91 10.47 -16.68
N VAL A 15 -30.33 9.32 -17.22
CA VAL A 15 -31.61 8.66 -16.93
C VAL A 15 -31.38 7.33 -16.21
N ASP A 16 -32.39 6.88 -15.45
CA ASP A 16 -32.36 5.50 -14.95
C ASP A 16 -32.39 4.53 -16.13
N LEU A 17 -31.57 3.49 -16.07
CA LEU A 17 -31.50 2.48 -17.11
C LEU A 17 -32.80 1.70 -17.28
N GLN A 18 -33.66 1.66 -16.24
CA GLN A 18 -35.01 1.08 -16.32
C GLN A 18 -35.98 1.91 -17.16
N ASP A 19 -35.75 3.21 -17.25
CA ASP A 19 -36.64 4.16 -17.94
C ASP A 19 -36.35 4.27 -19.44
N ILE A 20 -35.24 3.69 -19.91
CA ILE A 20 -34.84 3.71 -21.32
C ILE A 20 -35.76 2.81 -22.12
N ARG A 21 -36.62 3.40 -22.95
CA ARG A 21 -37.60 2.69 -23.78
C ARG A 21 -37.12 2.45 -25.21
N ASP A 22 -36.16 3.23 -25.68
CA ASP A 22 -35.66 3.13 -27.06
C ASP A 22 -34.86 1.83 -27.25
N PRO A 23 -35.25 0.93 -28.18
CA PRO A 23 -34.57 -0.34 -28.37
C PRO A 23 -33.12 -0.22 -28.84
N SER A 24 -32.78 0.84 -29.59
CA SER A 24 -31.41 1.08 -30.05
C SER A 24 -30.53 1.48 -28.87
N GLU A 25 -31.00 2.39 -28.02
CA GLU A 25 -30.29 2.78 -26.81
C GLU A 25 -30.13 1.60 -25.84
N GLN A 26 -31.17 0.78 -25.65
CA GLN A 26 -31.09 -0.44 -24.84
C GLN A 26 -30.00 -1.39 -25.33
N SER A 27 -29.85 -1.57 -26.65
CA SER A 27 -28.81 -2.40 -27.25
C SER A 27 -27.40 -1.86 -26.98
N GLU A 28 -27.21 -0.55 -27.11
CA GLU A 28 -25.93 0.11 -26.83
C GLU A 28 -25.57 0.03 -25.34
N PHE A 29 -26.51 0.29 -24.44
CA PHE A 29 -26.28 0.13 -23.00
C PHE A 29 -26.00 -1.33 -22.62
N LEU A 30 -26.67 -2.30 -23.26
CA LEU A 30 -26.36 -3.71 -23.06
C LEU A 30 -24.92 -4.05 -23.50
N SER A 31 -24.49 -3.52 -24.64
CA SER A 31 -23.12 -3.66 -25.14
C SER A 31 -22.10 -3.07 -24.16
N LEU A 32 -22.32 -1.83 -23.71
CA LEU A 32 -21.48 -1.16 -22.73
C LEU A 32 -21.41 -1.95 -21.42
N ARG A 33 -22.54 -2.42 -20.90
CA ARG A 33 -22.59 -3.19 -19.65
C ARG A 33 -21.80 -4.50 -19.75
N LYS A 34 -21.83 -5.19 -20.90
CA LYS A 34 -21.00 -6.38 -21.16
C LYS A 34 -19.51 -6.06 -21.20
N GLN A 35 -19.13 -4.93 -21.79
CA GLN A 35 -17.74 -4.45 -21.83
C GLN A 35 -17.23 -4.11 -20.42
N LEU A 36 -18.05 -3.41 -19.62
CA LEU A 36 -17.71 -3.02 -18.26
C LEU A 36 -17.84 -4.17 -17.25
N GLY A 37 -18.53 -5.25 -17.63
CA GLY A 37 -18.75 -6.45 -16.83
C GLY A 37 -19.86 -6.36 -15.79
N VAL A 38 -20.76 -5.40 -15.94
CA VAL A 38 -21.93 -5.17 -15.07
C VAL A 38 -23.23 -5.64 -15.71
N ASP A 39 -23.15 -6.47 -16.75
CA ASP A 39 -24.30 -7.06 -17.45
C ASP A 39 -25.10 -8.03 -16.57
N ARG A 40 -24.45 -8.64 -15.57
CA ARG A 40 -25.09 -9.55 -14.60
C ARG A 40 -25.62 -8.87 -13.34
N VAL A 41 -25.42 -7.56 -13.19
CA VAL A 41 -26.04 -6.75 -12.13
C VAL A 41 -27.48 -6.43 -12.54
N SER A 42 -28.47 -6.60 -11.67
CA SER A 42 -29.86 -6.27 -12.03
C SER A 42 -30.05 -4.76 -12.22
N PHE A 43 -31.04 -4.37 -13.03
CA PHE A 43 -31.42 -2.97 -13.14
C PHE A 43 -31.95 -2.41 -11.81
N GLU A 44 -32.55 -3.25 -10.97
CA GLU A 44 -32.99 -2.89 -9.62
C GLU A 44 -31.79 -2.51 -8.75
N THR A 45 -30.73 -3.34 -8.71
CA THR A 45 -29.49 -3.00 -8.00
C THR A 45 -28.86 -1.71 -8.56
N LEU A 46 -28.82 -1.52 -9.88
CA LEU A 46 -28.30 -0.28 -10.46
C LEU A 46 -29.11 0.94 -10.01
N SER A 47 -30.44 0.83 -9.99
CA SER A 47 -31.34 1.90 -9.54
C SER A 47 -31.19 2.19 -8.05
N HIS A 48 -31.05 1.16 -7.19
CA HIS A 48 -30.80 1.34 -5.75
C HIS A 48 -29.51 2.13 -5.46
N PHE A 49 -28.47 1.94 -6.27
CA PHE A 49 -27.23 2.71 -6.16
C PHE A 49 -27.30 4.06 -6.90
N HIS A 50 -28.43 4.37 -7.54
CA HIS A 50 -28.65 5.48 -8.46
C HIS A 50 -27.62 5.54 -9.60
N VAL A 51 -27.20 4.38 -10.13
CA VAL A 51 -26.37 4.32 -11.34
C VAL A 51 -27.25 4.65 -12.53
N LYS A 52 -26.83 5.64 -13.31
CA LYS A 52 -27.60 6.15 -14.44
C LYS A 52 -26.88 5.94 -15.77
N GLY A 53 -27.65 5.88 -16.85
CA GLY A 53 -27.15 5.92 -18.23
C GLY A 53 -27.18 7.33 -18.78
N HIS A 54 -26.13 7.74 -19.48
CA HIS A 54 -26.09 8.96 -20.29
C HIS A 54 -25.77 8.58 -21.73
N MET A 55 -26.48 9.17 -22.68
CA MET A 55 -26.18 9.06 -24.11
C MET A 55 -25.64 10.40 -24.57
N ASP A 56 -24.45 10.40 -25.16
CA ASP A 56 -23.91 11.62 -25.76
C ASP A 56 -24.57 11.93 -27.12
N ASN A 57 -24.30 13.12 -27.65
CA ASN A 57 -24.80 13.55 -28.97
C ASN A 57 -24.32 12.68 -30.14
N SER A 58 -23.35 11.79 -29.91
CA SER A 58 -22.80 10.85 -30.88
C SER A 58 -23.31 9.41 -30.66
N TYR A 59 -24.40 9.23 -29.89
CA TYR A 59 -24.99 7.93 -29.53
C TYR A 59 -24.03 6.99 -28.80
N ARG A 60 -23.08 7.54 -28.03
CA ARG A 60 -22.18 6.74 -27.20
C ARG A 60 -22.74 6.65 -25.78
N PRO A 61 -22.95 5.43 -25.27
CA PRO A 61 -23.44 5.25 -23.92
C PRO A 61 -22.32 5.47 -22.89
N ALA A 62 -22.70 6.03 -21.75
CA ALA A 62 -21.86 6.13 -20.56
C ALA A 62 -22.66 5.74 -19.31
N LEU A 63 -21.99 5.15 -18.32
CA LEU A 63 -22.57 4.90 -17.00
C LEU A 63 -22.05 5.93 -15.99
N CYS A 64 -22.98 6.58 -15.30
CA CYS A 64 -22.69 7.55 -14.26
C CYS A 64 -22.82 6.90 -12.89
N TYR A 65 -21.74 6.89 -12.11
CA TYR A 65 -21.71 6.40 -10.74
C TYR A 65 -21.75 7.58 -9.77
N PRO A 66 -22.82 7.74 -8.96
CA PRO A 66 -22.93 8.84 -8.03
C PRO A 66 -21.96 8.69 -6.85
N ARG A 67 -21.39 9.81 -6.44
CA ARG A 67 -20.46 9.86 -5.32
C ARG A 67 -21.06 10.74 -4.23
N TYR A 68 -21.50 10.10 -3.16
CA TYR A 68 -22.26 10.77 -2.11
C TYR A 68 -21.35 11.49 -1.14
N ARG A 69 -21.76 12.70 -0.76
CA ARG A 69 -21.11 13.49 0.28
C ARG A 69 -21.98 13.43 1.53
N GLY A 70 -21.34 13.31 2.68
CA GLY A 70 -22.02 13.28 3.98
C GLY A 70 -21.40 14.27 4.96
N PHE A 71 -22.12 14.57 6.03
CA PHE A 71 -21.60 15.33 7.17
C PHE A 71 -21.49 14.38 8.37
N VAL A 72 -20.26 14.16 8.83
CA VAL A 72 -20.00 13.58 10.15
C VAL A 72 -19.20 14.62 10.95
N HIS A 73 -19.69 14.98 12.13
CA HIS A 73 -19.04 15.93 13.06
C HIS A 73 -18.56 17.26 12.43
N ARG A 74 -19.36 17.89 11.56
CA ARG A 74 -19.06 19.18 10.89
C ARG A 74 -17.83 19.17 9.96
N LEU A 75 -17.21 18.02 9.71
CA LEU A 75 -16.17 17.88 8.70
C LEU A 75 -16.84 17.51 7.36
N PRO A 76 -16.66 18.31 6.30
CA PRO A 76 -17.16 17.94 4.98
C PRO A 76 -16.31 16.80 4.40
N PHE A 77 -16.92 15.67 4.08
CA PHE A 77 -16.22 14.58 3.37
C PHE A 77 -17.11 13.84 2.35
N SER A 78 -16.43 12.96 1.60
CA SER A 78 -16.34 12.83 0.16
C SER A 78 -17.07 11.61 -0.37
N GLY A 79 -17.08 11.62 -1.71
CA GLY A 79 -17.77 10.74 -2.64
C GLY A 79 -17.61 9.23 -2.47
N ILE A 80 -18.01 8.68 -1.33
CA ILE A 80 -18.15 7.23 -1.14
C ILE A 80 -19.37 6.77 -1.94
N PHE A 81 -19.15 5.82 -2.85
CA PHE A 81 -20.23 5.19 -3.60
C PHE A 81 -20.95 4.16 -2.73
N GLY A 82 -22.29 4.15 -2.77
CA GLY A 82 -23.13 3.24 -1.97
C GLY A 82 -23.41 3.70 -0.53
N PHE A 83 -22.76 4.77 -0.06
CA PHE A 83 -22.91 5.21 1.33
C PHE A 83 -24.32 5.72 1.67
N HIS A 84 -25.07 6.20 0.68
CA HIS A 84 -26.47 6.61 0.86
C HIS A 84 -27.40 5.46 1.25
N MET A 85 -26.97 4.21 1.07
CA MET A 85 -27.73 3.02 1.46
C MET A 85 -27.51 2.64 2.93
N VAL A 86 -26.50 3.22 3.59
CA VAL A 86 -26.20 2.96 4.99
C VAL A 86 -27.27 3.60 5.88
N THR A 87 -27.80 2.81 6.79
CA THR A 87 -28.72 3.24 7.85
C THR A 87 -28.03 3.23 9.20
N ALA A 88 -28.58 3.97 10.18
CA ALA A 88 -28.03 3.99 11.55
C ALA A 88 -28.11 2.63 12.27
N SER A 89 -28.89 1.67 11.76
CA SER A 89 -28.97 0.31 12.27
C SER A 89 -27.85 -0.61 11.75
N ASP A 90 -27.15 -0.21 10.68
CA ASP A 90 -26.15 -1.07 10.05
C ASP A 90 -24.88 -1.12 10.90
N ARG A 91 -24.52 -2.33 11.32
CA ARG A 91 -23.32 -2.59 12.13
C ARG A 91 -22.19 -3.23 11.34
N ARG A 92 -22.44 -3.64 10.10
CA ARG A 92 -21.48 -4.35 9.25
C ARG A 92 -21.42 -3.71 7.89
N ILE A 93 -20.21 -3.56 7.35
CA ILE A 93 -19.99 -2.97 6.03
C ILE A 93 -18.89 -3.69 5.28
N ILE A 94 -19.01 -3.74 3.95
CA ILE A 94 -18.00 -4.30 3.06
C ILE A 94 -17.39 -3.16 2.23
N LEU A 95 -16.07 -3.05 2.26
CA LEU A 95 -15.29 -2.04 1.55
C LEU A 95 -14.65 -2.64 0.30
N THR A 96 -14.89 -2.00 -0.85
CA THR A 96 -14.25 -2.33 -2.13
C THR A 96 -13.45 -1.15 -2.67
N THR A 97 -12.57 -1.42 -3.63
CA THR A 97 -11.77 -0.37 -4.30
C THR A 97 -12.49 0.29 -5.47
N ASN A 98 -13.59 -0.28 -5.96
CA ASN A 98 -14.34 0.27 -7.08
C ASN A 98 -15.84 -0.02 -6.96
N GLU A 99 -16.63 0.74 -7.70
CA GLU A 99 -18.09 0.75 -7.67
C GLU A 99 -18.69 -0.57 -8.22
N ARG A 100 -18.02 -1.21 -9.19
CA ARG A 100 -18.50 -2.45 -9.81
C ARG A 100 -18.46 -3.63 -8.84
N ASP A 101 -17.40 -3.74 -8.05
CA ASP A 101 -17.24 -4.76 -7.02
C ASP A 101 -18.28 -4.56 -5.90
N SER A 102 -18.57 -3.30 -5.54
CA SER A 102 -19.64 -2.98 -4.58
C SER A 102 -21.01 -3.44 -5.10
N LEU A 103 -21.36 -3.10 -6.33
CA LEU A 103 -22.60 -3.58 -6.98
C LEU A 103 -22.68 -5.11 -7.03
N ALA A 104 -21.57 -5.77 -7.34
CA ALA A 104 -21.52 -7.22 -7.46
C ALA A 104 -21.77 -7.92 -6.12
N ILE A 105 -21.20 -7.38 -5.04
CA ILE A 105 -21.42 -7.88 -3.68
C ILE A 105 -22.89 -7.72 -3.29
N TYR A 106 -23.47 -6.54 -3.52
CA TYR A 106 -24.87 -6.28 -3.15
C TYR A 106 -25.83 -7.23 -3.89
N GLU A 107 -25.67 -7.35 -5.21
CA GLU A 107 -26.44 -8.25 -6.07
C GLU A 107 -26.30 -9.73 -5.65
N ALA A 108 -25.08 -10.19 -5.34
CA ALA A 108 -24.84 -11.60 -5.03
C ALA A 108 -25.28 -12.00 -3.61
N THR A 109 -25.23 -11.08 -2.65
CA THR A 109 -25.53 -11.34 -1.24
C THR A 109 -26.99 -11.09 -0.87
N GLY A 110 -27.77 -10.53 -1.80
CA GLY A 110 -29.17 -10.16 -1.54
C GLY A 110 -29.29 -8.92 -0.67
N GLY A 111 -28.35 -7.97 -0.80
CA GLY A 111 -28.46 -6.66 -0.15
C GLY A 111 -27.52 -6.41 1.03
N MET A 112 -26.40 -7.13 1.17
CA MET A 112 -25.39 -6.70 2.15
C MET A 112 -24.83 -5.33 1.76
N ILE A 113 -24.73 -4.43 2.74
CA ILE A 113 -24.22 -3.09 2.54
C ILE A 113 -22.74 -3.15 2.13
N SER A 114 -22.48 -2.71 0.90
CA SER A 114 -21.15 -2.57 0.33
C SER A 114 -20.95 -1.14 -0.14
N ILE A 115 -19.74 -0.63 0.01
CA ILE A 115 -19.37 0.71 -0.45
C ILE A 115 -18.04 0.66 -1.19
N ALA A 116 -17.86 1.57 -2.14
CA ALA A 116 -16.58 1.73 -2.83
C ALA A 116 -15.85 2.98 -2.34
N LEU A 117 -14.58 2.80 -2.03
CA LEU A 117 -13.71 3.86 -1.55
C LEU A 117 -13.41 4.88 -2.68
N PRO A 118 -13.41 6.18 -2.38
CA PRO A 118 -13.28 7.22 -3.40
C PRO A 118 -11.92 7.21 -4.09
N MET A 119 -10.85 6.85 -3.36
CA MET A 119 -9.47 6.79 -3.86
C MET A 119 -8.99 5.34 -4.11
N GLY A 120 -9.92 4.40 -4.23
CA GLY A 120 -9.63 2.99 -4.46
C GLY A 120 -8.79 2.37 -3.34
N GLU A 121 -7.65 1.79 -3.70
CA GLU A 121 -6.71 1.19 -2.75
C GLU A 121 -5.89 2.20 -1.94
N LYS A 122 -5.82 3.47 -2.37
CA LYS A 122 -5.04 4.50 -1.67
C LYS A 122 -5.75 4.91 -0.40
N ILE A 123 -4.97 5.10 0.67
CA ILE A 123 -5.50 5.55 1.96
C ILE A 123 -6.00 6.99 1.83
N ASP A 124 -7.30 7.16 2.11
CA ASP A 124 -7.95 8.45 2.26
C ASP A 124 -8.33 8.60 3.73
N THR A 125 -7.62 9.44 4.48
CA THR A 125 -7.88 9.61 5.91
C THR A 125 -9.24 10.24 6.19
N ALA A 126 -9.84 10.88 5.20
CA ALA A 126 -11.09 11.59 5.39
C ALA A 126 -12.33 10.67 5.32
N VAL A 127 -12.22 9.44 4.78
CA VAL A 127 -13.29 8.41 4.92
C VAL A 127 -13.37 7.84 6.33
N LEU A 128 -12.26 7.83 7.07
CA LEU A 128 -12.12 7.02 8.28
C LEU A 128 -13.20 7.31 9.34
N PRO A 129 -13.57 8.58 9.63
CA PRO A 129 -14.62 8.88 10.61
C PRO A 129 -15.98 8.26 10.28
N TYR A 130 -16.30 8.08 8.99
CA TYR A 130 -17.56 7.48 8.53
C TYR A 130 -17.59 5.97 8.70
N LEU A 131 -16.41 5.36 8.88
CA LEU A 131 -16.25 3.93 9.06
C LEU A 131 -16.07 3.56 10.54
N GLU A 132 -15.97 4.53 11.45
CA GLU A 132 -15.80 4.31 12.89
C GLU A 132 -17.05 3.72 13.56
N ASP A 133 -18.24 3.99 13.03
CA ASP A 133 -19.50 3.53 13.65
C ASP A 133 -19.79 2.03 13.44
N PHE A 134 -19.06 1.35 12.54
CA PHE A 134 -19.30 -0.07 12.24
C PHE A 134 -18.57 -1.02 13.19
N ASP A 135 -19.28 -2.03 13.68
CA ASP A 135 -18.71 -3.05 14.57
C ASP A 135 -17.86 -4.08 13.82
N ALA A 136 -18.17 -4.33 12.53
CA ALA A 136 -17.41 -5.23 11.68
C ALA A 136 -17.21 -4.64 10.27
N ILE A 137 -15.97 -4.60 9.82
CA ILE A 137 -15.58 -4.04 8.53
C ILE A 137 -14.88 -5.12 7.70
N TYR A 138 -15.47 -5.50 6.58
CA TYR A 138 -14.89 -6.45 5.65
C TYR A 138 -14.19 -5.70 4.53
N LEU A 139 -12.93 -6.02 4.25
CA LEU A 139 -12.13 -5.42 3.19
C LEU A 139 -11.96 -6.45 2.08
N TRP A 140 -12.60 -6.20 0.94
CA TRP A 140 -12.44 -7.02 -0.27
C TRP A 140 -11.74 -6.21 -1.34
N PHE A 141 -10.42 -6.17 -1.24
CA PHE A 141 -9.58 -5.49 -2.21
C PHE A 141 -9.11 -6.49 -3.28
N PRO A 142 -8.70 -6.04 -4.47
CA PRO A 142 -8.03 -6.89 -5.44
C PRO A 142 -6.82 -7.59 -4.80
N TYR A 143 -6.53 -8.83 -5.20
CA TYR A 143 -5.43 -9.63 -4.64
C TYR A 143 -4.08 -8.89 -4.58
N ILE A 144 -3.77 -8.09 -5.61
CA ILE A 144 -2.54 -7.29 -5.71
C ILE A 144 -2.48 -6.21 -4.61
N HIS A 145 -3.62 -5.76 -4.10
CA HIS A 145 -3.76 -4.67 -3.13
C HIS A 145 -4.02 -5.17 -1.69
N ASN A 146 -3.69 -6.43 -1.39
CA ASN A 146 -3.87 -7.02 -0.06
C ASN A 146 -3.07 -6.25 1.03
N ALA A 147 -1.89 -5.72 0.68
CA ALA A 147 -1.08 -4.90 1.59
C ALA A 147 -1.81 -3.60 1.98
N GLN A 148 -2.39 -2.89 1.01
CA GLN A 148 -3.17 -1.68 1.22
C GLN A 148 -4.43 -1.97 2.05
N ALA A 149 -5.06 -3.13 1.85
CA ALA A 149 -6.19 -3.57 2.67
C ALA A 149 -5.79 -3.75 4.15
N LYS A 150 -4.60 -4.32 4.41
CA LYS A 150 -4.03 -4.45 5.76
C LYS A 150 -3.70 -3.10 6.37
N ASP A 151 -3.19 -2.16 5.58
CA ASP A 151 -2.90 -0.82 6.06
C ASP A 151 -4.21 -0.09 6.42
N TYR A 152 -5.24 -0.14 5.56
CA TYR A 152 -6.58 0.38 5.88
C TYR A 152 -7.15 -0.22 7.17
N ALA A 153 -7.04 -1.54 7.34
CA ALA A 153 -7.46 -2.21 8.56
C ALA A 153 -6.73 -1.70 9.81
N SER A 154 -5.44 -1.35 9.68
CA SER A 154 -4.66 -0.82 10.81
C SER A 154 -5.16 0.57 11.26
N TYR A 155 -5.59 1.43 10.34
CA TYR A 155 -6.22 2.72 10.66
C TYR A 155 -7.63 2.56 11.24
N LEU A 156 -8.37 1.56 10.79
CA LEU A 156 -9.76 1.31 11.19
C LEU A 156 -9.90 0.39 12.42
N ASN A 157 -8.88 0.31 13.28
CA ASN A 157 -8.81 -0.64 14.40
C ASN A 157 -8.91 -2.10 13.92
N ALA A 158 -7.75 -2.73 13.72
CA ALA A 158 -7.63 -4.05 13.12
C ALA A 158 -8.53 -5.13 13.75
N ASN A 159 -8.83 -5.03 15.04
CA ASN A 159 -9.63 -6.02 15.76
C ASN A 159 -11.07 -6.16 15.22
N ARG A 160 -11.62 -5.15 14.54
CA ARG A 160 -12.95 -5.20 13.90
C ARG A 160 -12.89 -5.38 12.39
N CYS A 161 -11.69 -5.49 11.82
CA CYS A 161 -11.51 -5.64 10.39
C CYS A 161 -11.33 -7.11 10.00
N PHE A 162 -11.87 -7.47 8.84
CA PHE A 162 -11.76 -8.78 8.22
C PHE A 162 -11.26 -8.59 6.80
N ILE A 163 -10.24 -9.34 6.40
CA ILE A 163 -9.71 -9.31 5.02
C ILE A 163 -10.21 -10.54 4.28
N ILE A 164 -10.76 -10.30 3.11
CA ILE A 164 -11.17 -11.37 2.19
C ILE A 164 -10.03 -11.55 1.18
N ASP A 165 -9.24 -12.60 1.38
CA ASP A 165 -8.11 -12.94 0.51
C ASP A 165 -8.55 -13.88 -0.62
N HIS A 166 -9.17 -13.30 -1.65
CA HIS A 166 -9.67 -14.04 -2.81
C HIS A 166 -8.93 -13.63 -4.09
N LYS A 167 -8.64 -14.59 -4.98
CA LYS A 167 -7.89 -14.36 -6.22
C LYS A 167 -8.67 -13.51 -7.23
N GLU A 168 -9.93 -13.87 -7.44
CA GLU A 168 -10.85 -13.18 -8.36
C GLU A 168 -11.63 -12.09 -7.63
N ARG A 169 -11.99 -11.03 -8.35
CA ARG A 169 -12.79 -9.92 -7.80
C ARG A 169 -14.28 -10.27 -7.73
N PRO A 170 -15.07 -9.61 -6.86
CA PRO A 170 -16.51 -9.84 -6.80
C PRO A 170 -17.23 -9.71 -8.14
N ILE A 171 -16.85 -8.73 -8.97
CA ILE A 171 -17.48 -8.56 -10.30
C ILE A 171 -17.20 -9.75 -11.23
N GLU A 172 -16.00 -10.33 -11.18
CA GLU A 172 -15.62 -11.49 -11.98
C GLU A 172 -16.41 -12.73 -11.55
N LEU A 173 -16.52 -12.96 -10.24
CA LEU A 173 -17.32 -14.04 -9.67
C LEU A 173 -18.80 -13.94 -10.03
N LEU A 174 -19.36 -12.72 -10.01
CA LEU A 174 -20.75 -12.49 -10.43
C LEU A 174 -20.95 -12.80 -11.92
N ARG A 175 -20.00 -12.39 -12.78
CA ARG A 175 -20.05 -12.67 -14.23
C ARG A 175 -20.01 -14.17 -14.54
N SER A 176 -19.25 -14.94 -13.77
CA SER A 176 -19.16 -16.39 -13.89
C SER A 176 -20.32 -17.14 -13.19
N GLU A 177 -21.36 -16.44 -12.74
CA GLU A 177 -22.51 -16.99 -12.01
C GLU A 177 -22.15 -17.69 -10.67
N ARG A 178 -20.97 -17.40 -10.13
CA ARG A 178 -20.44 -17.96 -8.87
C ARG A 178 -20.87 -17.14 -7.65
N ARG A 179 -22.14 -16.75 -7.59
CA ARG A 179 -22.72 -15.94 -6.48
C ARG A 179 -22.54 -16.58 -5.10
N ARG A 180 -22.50 -17.93 -5.05
CA ARG A 180 -22.29 -18.69 -3.81
C ARG A 180 -20.89 -18.47 -3.24
N GLU A 181 -19.87 -18.34 -4.09
CA GLU A 181 -18.49 -18.08 -3.67
C GLU A 181 -18.35 -16.71 -3.03
N ILE A 182 -19.10 -15.70 -3.51
CA ILE A 182 -19.13 -14.37 -2.89
C ILE A 182 -19.65 -14.44 -1.45
N ASN A 183 -20.77 -15.14 -1.24
CA ASN A 183 -21.34 -15.32 0.10
C ASN A 183 -20.42 -16.12 1.01
N LYS A 184 -19.78 -17.17 0.48
CA LYS A 184 -18.83 -18.02 1.20
C LYS A 184 -17.59 -17.21 1.62
N ALA A 185 -17.05 -16.41 0.72
CA ALA A 185 -15.87 -15.59 0.98
C ALA A 185 -16.09 -14.60 2.14
N ILE A 186 -17.28 -13.98 2.20
CA ILE A 186 -17.62 -13.02 3.26
C ILE A 186 -17.92 -13.72 4.60
N ARG A 187 -18.68 -14.83 4.58
CA ARG A 187 -19.18 -15.47 5.80
C ARG A 187 -18.21 -16.47 6.42
N GLU A 188 -17.46 -17.21 5.60
CA GLU A 188 -16.64 -18.35 6.04
C GLU A 188 -15.14 -18.11 5.88
N GLU A 189 -14.71 -17.46 4.79
CA GLU A 189 -13.29 -17.34 4.45
C GLU A 189 -12.64 -16.02 4.92
N ALA A 190 -13.44 -15.06 5.38
CA ALA A 190 -12.96 -13.76 5.82
C ALA A 190 -12.03 -13.88 7.04
N ILE A 191 -10.80 -13.41 6.91
CA ILE A 191 -9.75 -13.56 7.93
C ILE A 191 -9.74 -12.31 8.81
N ARG A 192 -10.00 -12.47 10.11
CA ARG A 192 -9.91 -11.37 11.07
C ARG A 192 -8.48 -10.82 11.13
N VAL A 193 -8.32 -9.51 10.95
CA VAL A 193 -7.02 -8.85 11.06
C VAL A 193 -6.59 -8.85 12.52
N ARG A 194 -5.38 -9.31 12.77
CA ARG A 194 -4.77 -9.26 14.09
C ARG A 194 -3.84 -8.05 14.16
N ASN A 195 -3.88 -7.33 15.27
CA ASN A 195 -2.90 -6.28 15.53
C ASN A 195 -1.48 -6.87 15.41
N LYS A 196 -0.59 -6.16 14.69
CA LYS A 196 0.79 -6.59 14.38
C LYS A 196 1.64 -6.97 15.62
N GLY A 197 1.15 -6.71 16.84
CA GLY A 197 1.80 -7.10 18.09
C GLY A 197 1.70 -8.59 18.46
N PHE A 198 0.75 -9.36 17.91
CA PHE A 198 0.59 -10.78 18.24
C PHE A 198 0.72 -11.66 16.98
N ARG A 199 1.91 -12.22 16.76
CA ARG A 199 2.13 -13.24 15.73
C ARG A 199 1.70 -14.61 16.26
N SER A 200 0.92 -15.37 15.49
CA SER A 200 0.66 -16.78 15.80
C SER A 200 1.91 -17.61 15.53
N MET A 201 2.15 -18.71 16.25
CA MET A 201 3.23 -19.66 15.94
C MET A 201 3.18 -20.15 14.48
N ILE A 202 1.99 -20.18 13.89
CA ILE A 202 1.76 -20.59 12.50
C ILE A 202 2.32 -19.55 11.52
N ASP A 203 2.16 -18.25 11.82
CA ASP A 203 2.67 -17.16 11.00
C ASP A 203 4.20 -17.07 11.08
N VAL A 204 4.75 -17.29 12.30
CA VAL A 204 6.19 -17.33 12.52
C VAL A 204 6.81 -18.56 11.87
N ARG A 205 6.08 -19.67 11.69
CA ARG A 205 6.65 -20.93 11.18
C ARG A 205 7.34 -20.79 9.83
N ASN A 206 6.79 -19.99 8.91
CA ASN A 206 7.39 -19.79 7.59
C ASN A 206 8.61 -18.86 7.65
N ASP A 207 8.53 -17.77 8.43
CA ASP A 207 9.67 -16.90 8.71
C ASP A 207 10.80 -17.67 9.40
N LEU A 208 10.49 -18.47 10.42
CA LEU A 208 11.42 -19.36 11.14
C LEU A 208 12.03 -20.41 10.23
N LYS A 209 11.23 -21.07 9.37
CA LYS A 209 11.76 -22.02 8.39
C LYS A 209 12.77 -21.34 7.47
N SER A 210 12.43 -20.15 6.97
CA SER A 210 13.34 -19.38 6.11
C SER A 210 14.62 -18.96 6.86
N GLU A 211 14.51 -18.66 8.15
CA GLU A 211 15.63 -18.29 9.02
C GLU A 211 16.52 -19.49 9.38
N ILE A 212 15.94 -20.65 9.71
CA ILE A 212 16.67 -21.88 10.01
C ILE A 212 17.40 -22.39 8.77
N VAL A 213 16.76 -22.32 7.59
CA VAL A 213 17.37 -22.76 6.34
C VAL A 213 18.50 -21.82 5.90
N ASN A 214 18.34 -20.49 6.09
CA ASN A 214 19.35 -19.49 5.72
C ASN A 214 20.21 -19.00 6.90
N SER A 215 20.32 -19.77 7.98
CA SER A 215 20.93 -19.32 9.25
C SER A 215 22.34 -18.75 9.11
N ARG A 216 23.15 -19.29 8.18
CA ARG A 216 24.53 -18.82 7.99
C ARG A 216 24.61 -17.38 7.47
N ALA A 217 23.70 -16.95 6.61
CA ALA A 217 23.76 -15.60 6.01
C ALA A 217 23.27 -14.48 6.95
N LYS A 218 22.54 -14.82 8.03
CA LYS A 218 22.14 -13.87 9.09
C LYS A 218 23.06 -13.93 10.31
N GLN A 219 23.67 -15.09 10.60
CA GLN A 219 24.64 -15.25 11.69
C GLN A 219 25.93 -14.47 11.44
N TYR A 220 26.40 -14.47 10.19
CA TYR A 220 27.49 -13.61 9.73
C TYR A 220 26.88 -12.35 9.12
N GLY A 221 27.33 -11.16 9.55
CA GLY A 221 26.88 -9.90 8.99
C GLY A 221 27.11 -9.77 7.47
N ILE A 222 26.42 -8.80 6.85
CA ILE A 222 26.48 -8.44 5.41
C ILE A 222 27.92 -8.33 4.91
N SER A 223 28.81 -7.88 5.81
CA SER A 223 30.24 -7.82 5.61
C SER A 223 30.97 -8.21 6.89
N GLN A 224 32.07 -8.93 6.72
CA GLN A 224 33.05 -9.18 7.76
C GLN A 224 34.13 -8.11 7.67
N TRP A 225 34.70 -7.72 8.80
CA TRP A 225 35.75 -6.73 8.89
C TRP A 225 37.03 -7.29 8.24
N LYS A 226 37.58 -6.64 7.20
CA LYS A 226 38.85 -7.09 6.60
C LYS A 226 40.05 -6.41 7.25
N ARG A 227 39.95 -5.11 7.53
CA ARG A 227 41.01 -4.35 8.22
C ARG A 227 41.10 -4.61 9.72
N PHE A 228 40.01 -5.11 10.33
CA PHE A 228 39.94 -5.46 11.75
C PHE A 228 39.42 -6.89 11.94
N ASP A 229 40.15 -7.86 11.39
CA ASP A 229 39.77 -9.28 11.40
C ASP A 229 39.50 -9.85 12.80
N VAL A 230 40.23 -9.38 13.81
CA VAL A 230 40.04 -9.76 15.22
C VAL A 230 38.64 -9.40 15.72
N LEU A 231 38.04 -8.30 15.26
CA LEU A 231 36.71 -7.88 15.69
C LEU A 231 35.60 -8.81 15.17
N ASN A 232 35.84 -9.54 14.08
CA ASN A 232 34.88 -10.55 13.60
C ASN A 232 34.64 -11.65 14.63
N LYS A 233 35.64 -11.98 15.46
CA LYS A 233 35.49 -12.99 16.52
C LYS A 233 34.47 -12.57 17.57
N TYR A 234 34.33 -11.27 17.81
CA TYR A 234 33.47 -10.72 18.86
C TYR A 234 32.13 -10.22 18.31
N LEU A 235 32.15 -9.51 17.18
CA LEU A 235 30.97 -8.86 16.61
C LEU A 235 30.32 -9.66 15.49
N SER A 236 31.02 -10.65 14.91
CA SER A 236 30.53 -11.47 13.78
C SER A 236 30.09 -10.67 12.53
N GLY A 237 30.62 -9.46 12.37
CA GLY A 237 30.31 -8.56 11.24
C GLY A 237 29.08 -7.67 11.48
N PHE A 238 28.63 -6.98 10.42
CA PHE A 238 27.50 -6.05 10.50
C PHE A 238 26.17 -6.69 10.09
N ARG A 239 25.24 -6.90 11.02
CA ARG A 239 23.96 -7.57 10.72
C ARG A 239 22.82 -6.58 10.45
N PRO A 240 21.95 -6.86 9.47
CA PRO A 240 20.79 -6.01 9.19
C PRO A 240 19.83 -5.95 10.40
N GLY A 241 19.39 -4.75 10.76
CA GLY A 241 18.44 -4.53 11.86
C GLY A 241 19.07 -4.36 13.24
N GLU A 242 20.40 -4.47 13.36
CA GLU A 242 21.13 -4.16 14.58
C GLU A 242 21.59 -2.69 14.60
N LEU A 243 21.68 -2.12 15.81
CA LEU A 243 22.22 -0.78 16.05
C LEU A 243 23.51 -0.90 16.87
N THR A 244 24.64 -0.57 16.24
CA THR A 244 25.95 -0.54 16.91
C THR A 244 26.25 0.86 17.39
N VAL A 245 26.49 1.00 18.70
CA VAL A 245 26.84 2.28 19.32
C VAL A 245 28.32 2.29 19.70
N LEU A 246 29.09 3.24 19.16
CA LEU A 246 30.50 3.46 19.49
C LEU A 246 30.63 4.65 20.43
N THR A 247 31.18 4.42 21.63
CA THR A 247 31.31 5.43 22.68
C THR A 247 32.75 5.52 23.20
N GLY A 248 33.09 6.64 23.83
CA GLY A 248 34.43 6.96 24.33
C GLY A 248 34.67 8.46 24.50
N GLY A 249 35.73 8.84 25.20
CA GLY A 249 36.11 10.26 25.42
C GLY A 249 36.46 11.01 24.13
N THR A 250 36.49 12.34 24.21
CA THR A 250 36.98 13.19 23.11
C THR A 250 38.46 12.91 22.84
N GLY A 251 38.84 12.80 21.57
CA GLY A 251 40.21 12.48 21.18
C GLY A 251 40.59 10.99 21.22
N PHE A 252 39.70 10.08 21.62
CA PHE A 252 39.99 8.64 21.67
C PHE A 252 39.93 7.93 20.30
N GLY A 253 39.76 8.69 19.22
CA GLY A 253 39.78 8.14 17.87
C GLY A 253 38.46 7.53 17.39
N LYS A 254 37.31 7.85 18.00
CA LYS A 254 35.98 7.36 17.55
C LYS A 254 35.72 7.64 16.07
N THR A 255 35.90 8.89 15.66
CA THR A 255 35.71 9.34 14.27
C THR A 255 36.73 8.67 13.36
N THR A 256 37.98 8.56 13.79
CA THR A 256 39.05 7.86 13.07
C THR A 256 38.67 6.40 12.79
N PHE A 257 38.15 5.69 13.81
CA PHE A 257 37.69 4.32 13.68
C PHE A 257 36.47 4.20 12.76
N LEU A 258 35.49 5.10 12.86
CA LEU A 258 34.30 5.13 12.00
C LEU A 258 34.65 5.37 10.52
N CYS A 259 35.61 6.24 10.24
CA CYS A 259 36.08 6.48 8.88
C CYS A 259 36.78 5.22 8.31
N GLU A 260 37.65 4.59 9.10
CA GLU A 260 38.32 3.35 8.72
C GLU A 260 37.33 2.21 8.48
N TYR A 261 36.33 2.11 9.35
CA TYR A 261 35.25 1.14 9.24
C TYR A 261 34.43 1.33 7.95
N THR A 262 34.11 2.59 7.63
CA THR A 262 33.36 2.94 6.43
C THR A 262 34.15 2.60 5.16
N LEU A 263 35.45 2.84 5.14
CA LEU A 263 36.34 2.45 4.04
C LEU A 263 36.38 0.92 3.84
N ASP A 264 36.40 0.16 4.92
CA ASP A 264 36.38 -1.30 4.89
C ASP A 264 35.08 -1.82 4.25
N LEU A 265 33.94 -1.23 4.59
CA LEU A 265 32.63 -1.55 3.99
C LEU A 265 32.57 -1.19 2.51
N LEU A 266 33.01 0.03 2.16
CA LEU A 266 33.01 0.51 0.78
C LEU A 266 33.93 -0.34 -0.12
N SER A 267 35.11 -0.73 0.38
CA SER A 267 36.05 -1.61 -0.33
C SER A 267 35.48 -3.02 -0.59
N GLN A 268 34.45 -3.41 0.16
CA GLN A 268 33.73 -4.67 -0.02
C GLN A 268 32.49 -4.54 -0.91
N GLY A 269 32.24 -3.35 -1.47
CA GLY A 269 31.08 -3.08 -2.31
C GLY A 269 29.78 -2.87 -1.53
N VAL A 270 29.85 -2.67 -0.21
CA VAL A 270 28.68 -2.37 0.61
C VAL A 270 28.33 -0.89 0.45
N ARG A 271 27.12 -0.62 -0.06
CA ARG A 271 26.58 0.74 -0.15
C ARG A 271 26.45 1.32 1.25
N THR A 272 27.24 2.36 1.54
CA THR A 272 27.38 2.92 2.88
C THR A 272 27.11 4.43 2.84
N LEU A 273 26.29 4.92 3.76
CA LEU A 273 26.04 6.35 3.97
C LEU A 273 26.79 6.79 5.22
N PHE A 274 27.64 7.81 5.09
CA PHE A 274 28.31 8.45 6.22
C PHE A 274 27.64 9.79 6.51
N CYS A 275 27.19 10.00 7.74
CA CYS A 275 26.58 11.26 8.16
C CYS A 275 27.31 11.78 9.41
N SER A 276 27.82 13.00 9.33
CA SER A 276 28.50 13.68 10.43
C SER A 276 27.82 15.00 10.74
N PHE A 277 27.57 15.24 12.03
CA PHE A 277 27.02 16.50 12.52
C PHE A 277 28.07 17.38 13.21
N GLU A 278 29.29 16.87 13.42
CA GLU A 278 30.36 17.58 14.14
C GLU A 278 31.44 18.11 13.18
N MET A 279 31.86 17.28 12.22
CA MET A 279 32.90 17.62 11.25
C MET A 279 32.31 17.85 9.85
N PRO A 280 32.77 18.87 9.10
CA PRO A 280 32.40 19.08 7.70
C PRO A 280 32.84 17.93 6.79
N ASP A 281 32.07 17.67 5.74
CA ASP A 281 32.25 16.56 4.79
C ASP A 281 33.65 16.55 4.15
N GLU A 282 34.17 17.71 3.76
CA GLU A 282 35.50 17.85 3.16
C GLU A 282 36.61 17.31 4.07
N LYS A 283 36.51 17.56 5.39
CA LYS A 283 37.51 17.09 6.35
C LYS A 283 37.44 15.58 6.52
N ILE A 284 36.24 15.01 6.51
CA ILE A 284 36.03 13.57 6.64
C ILE A 284 36.54 12.85 5.40
N LEU A 285 36.18 13.32 4.21
CA LEU A 285 36.66 12.76 2.94
C LEU A 285 38.18 12.83 2.85
N LYS A 286 38.77 13.97 3.22
CA LYS A 286 40.23 14.10 3.31
C LYS A 286 40.81 13.06 4.27
N TRP A 287 40.21 12.85 5.44
CA TRP A 287 40.69 11.87 6.42
C TRP A 287 40.57 10.44 5.92
N MET A 288 39.45 10.10 5.28
CA MET A 288 39.22 8.79 4.65
C MET A 288 40.23 8.52 3.53
N LEU A 289 40.56 9.51 2.70
CA LEU A 289 41.59 9.37 1.65
C LEU A 289 42.98 9.08 2.22
N VAL A 290 43.33 9.73 3.33
CA VAL A 290 44.61 9.52 4.04
C VAL A 290 44.69 8.11 4.60
N GLN A 291 43.62 7.69 5.28
CA GLN A 291 43.46 6.34 5.82
C GLN A 291 43.52 5.27 4.72
N TYR A 292 42.87 5.52 3.58
CA TYR A 292 42.90 4.62 2.44
C TYR A 292 44.30 4.50 1.83
N ALA A 293 45.02 5.61 1.70
CA ALA A 293 46.36 5.64 1.13
C ALA A 293 47.43 5.04 2.08
N ALA A 294 47.11 4.86 3.36
CA ALA A 294 48.06 4.45 4.41
C ALA A 294 49.32 5.35 4.50
N TYR A 295 49.20 6.62 4.12
CA TYR A 295 50.28 7.61 4.15
C TYR A 295 50.05 8.68 5.21
N VAL A 296 51.12 9.17 5.83
CA VAL A 296 51.10 10.44 6.56
C VAL A 296 51.01 11.57 5.53
N LEU A 297 50.09 12.52 5.71
CA LEU A 297 49.96 13.69 4.83
C LEU A 297 51.22 14.56 4.90
N ASN A 298 52.09 14.39 3.92
CA ASN A 298 53.11 15.37 3.55
C ASN A 298 52.72 16.02 2.22
N PRO A 299 53.08 17.30 1.96
CA PRO A 299 52.71 18.01 0.73
C PRO A 299 53.04 17.26 -0.57
N PHE A 300 54.12 16.47 -0.56
CA PHE A 300 54.57 15.65 -1.69
C PHE A 300 53.72 14.38 -1.92
N SER A 301 53.02 13.88 -0.89
CA SER A 301 52.19 12.67 -0.97
C SER A 301 50.79 12.94 -1.57
N VAL A 302 50.36 14.21 -1.56
CA VAL A 302 49.01 14.64 -1.96
C VAL A 302 48.76 14.41 -3.46
N ALA A 303 49.77 14.59 -4.31
CA ALA A 303 49.67 14.38 -5.75
C ALA A 303 49.32 12.93 -6.14
N LYS A 304 49.78 11.93 -5.36
CA LYS A 304 49.48 10.51 -5.59
C LYS A 304 48.06 10.10 -5.15
N ILE A 305 47.49 10.83 -4.19
CA ILE A 305 46.16 10.56 -3.63
C ILE A 305 45.07 11.09 -4.58
N ILE A 306 45.29 12.26 -5.17
CA ILE A 306 44.35 12.90 -6.12
C ILE A 306 44.19 12.09 -7.41
N THR A 307 45.23 11.37 -7.84
CA THR A 307 45.19 10.49 -9.01
C THR A 307 44.62 9.09 -8.72
N SER A 308 44.17 8.80 -7.49
CA SER A 308 43.65 7.47 -7.17
C SER A 308 42.31 7.23 -7.87
N PRO A 309 42.07 6.03 -8.44
CA PRO A 309 40.84 5.71 -9.17
C PRO A 309 39.55 5.98 -8.37
N TRP A 310 39.63 5.94 -7.05
CA TRP A 310 38.52 6.16 -6.12
C TRP A 310 37.89 7.56 -6.18
N LEU A 311 38.68 8.60 -6.47
CA LEU A 311 38.18 9.98 -6.62
C LEU A 311 37.56 10.23 -8.01
N CYS A 312 38.02 9.50 -9.02
CA CYS A 312 37.56 9.65 -10.41
C CYS A 312 36.36 8.78 -10.76
N SER A 313 36.12 7.68 -10.03
CA SER A 313 35.10 6.68 -10.37
C SER A 313 33.76 6.87 -9.68
N GLY A 314 33.46 8.08 -9.19
CA GLY A 314 32.21 8.51 -8.54
C GLY A 314 31.20 7.40 -8.28
N LEU A 315 31.13 6.92 -7.03
CA LEU A 315 30.02 6.09 -6.57
C LEU A 315 28.71 6.88 -6.57
#